data_AF-A0A972AIP4-F1
#
_entry.id   AF-A0A972AIP4-F1
#
_cell.length_a   1.000
_cell.length_b   1.000
_cell.length_c   1.000
_cell.angle_alpha   90.00
_cell.angle_beta   90.00
_cell.angle_gamma   90.00
#
_symmetry.space_group_name_H-M   'P 1'
#
loop_
_entity.id
_entity.type
_entity.pdbx_description
1 polymer ?
#
loop_
_entity_poly.entity_id
_entity_poly.type
_entity_poly.pdbx_seq_one_letter_code
_entity_poly.pdbx_strand_id
1 'polypeptide(L)' 'MNRQNETPIYDALQQYIENRIVSFDVPGHKQGKGHKALTDAFGQKCVSMDLNSSKPLDNLTHPTGVIREAEILAAEAFRA' A
#
# COMPACT_ATOMS: atom_id res chain seq x y z
N MET A 1 -19.05 -9.80 -10.71
CA MET A 1 -18.53 -9.55 -9.34
C MET A 1 -19.03 -8.18 -8.91
N ASN A 2 -19.38 -7.97 -7.64
CA ASN A 2 -19.77 -6.64 -7.15
C ASN A 2 -18.52 -5.76 -7.11
N ARG A 3 -18.54 -4.61 -7.79
CA ARG A 3 -17.42 -3.64 -7.83
C ARG A 3 -17.01 -3.19 -6.42
N GLN A 4 -17.95 -3.13 -5.47
CA GLN A 4 -17.65 -2.77 -4.08
C GLN A 4 -16.86 -3.82 -3.30
N ASN A 5 -16.58 -4.99 -3.89
CA ASN A 5 -15.67 -5.98 -3.29
C ASN A 5 -14.21 -5.77 -3.71
N GLU A 6 -13.92 -4.83 -4.62
CA GLU A 6 -12.56 -4.50 -5.03
C GLU A 6 -11.84 -3.76 -3.91
N THR A 7 -10.53 -4.03 -3.74
CA THR A 7 -9.71 -3.41 -2.69
C THR A 7 -8.45 -2.78 -3.27
N PRO A 8 -8.54 -1.72 -4.12
CA PRO A 8 -7.43 -1.26 -4.95
C PRO A 8 -6.13 -0.99 -4.18
N ILE A 9 -6.23 -0.34 -3.02
CA ILE A 9 -5.06 -0.05 -2.16
C ILE A 9 -4.43 -1.35 -1.63
N TYR A 10 -5.25 -2.26 -1.10
CA TYR A 10 -4.75 -3.49 -0.51
C TYR A 10 -4.12 -4.41 -1.57
N ASP A 11 -4.79 -4.57 -2.71
CA ASP A 11 -4.31 -5.38 -3.83
C ASP A 11 -2.99 -4.83 -4.39
N ALA A 12 -2.87 -3.50 -4.52
CA ALA A 12 -1.63 -2.85 -4.93
C ALA A 12 -0.49 -3.05 -3.92
N LEU A 13 -0.76 -2.95 -2.62
CA LEU A 13 0.23 -3.23 -1.57
C LEU A 13 0.70 -4.69 -1.61
N GLN A 14 -0.22 -5.64 -1.78
CA GLN A 14 0.14 -7.06 -1.92
C GLN A 14 1.01 -7.29 -3.14
N GLN A 15 0.61 -6.76 -4.30
CA GLN A 15 1.37 -6.90 -5.54
C GLN A 15 2.77 -6.27 -5.44
N TYR A 16 2.89 -5.13 -4.77
CA TYR A 16 4.18 -4.48 -4.52
C TYR A 16 5.12 -5.37 -3.72
N ILE A 17 4.61 -6.00 -2.65
CA ILE A 17 5.37 -6.92 -1.80
C ILE A 17 5.79 -8.17 -2.59
N GLU A 18 4.88 -8.74 -3.39
CA GLU A 18 5.12 -9.93 -4.21
C GLU A 18 6.17 -9.70 -5.30
N ASN A 19 6.23 -8.48 -5.85
CA ASN A 19 7.24 -8.08 -6.85
C ASN A 19 8.66 -7.94 -6.27
N ARG A 20 8.82 -8.05 -4.94
CA ARG A 20 10.12 -7.98 -4.23
C ARG A 20 10.98 -6.78 -4.62
N ILE A 21 10.33 -5.63 -4.79
CA ILE A 21 11.00 -4.38 -5.19
C ILE A 21 12.05 -4.01 -4.15
N VAL A 22 13.28 -3.78 -4.60
CA VAL A 22 14.37 -3.28 -3.76
C VAL A 22 14.25 -1.76 -3.66
N SER A 23 13.73 -1.26 -2.54
CA SER A 23 13.59 0.18 -2.32
C SER A 23 14.90 0.79 -1.78
N PHE A 24 15.47 1.72 -2.54
CA PHE A 24 16.53 2.62 -2.04
C PHE A 24 15.97 3.88 -1.38
N ASP A 25 14.66 4.11 -1.46
CA ASP A 25 13.95 5.24 -0.86
C ASP A 25 13.48 4.96 0.58
N VAL A 26 12.94 5.94 1.27
CA VAL A 26 12.23 5.76 2.54
C VAL A 26 11.06 4.75 2.40
N PRO A 27 10.63 4.10 3.50
CA PRO A 27 11.19 4.15 4.86
C PRO A 27 12.50 3.37 5.06
N GLY A 28 13.28 3.76 6.08
CA GLY A 28 14.61 3.18 6.36
C GLY A 28 14.62 1.73 6.87
N HIS A 29 13.50 1.19 7.35
CA HIS A 29 13.41 -0.21 7.78
C HIS A 29 13.35 -1.20 6.60
N LYS A 30 13.17 -0.72 5.36
CA LYS A 30 13.23 -1.51 4.12
C LYS A 30 12.39 -2.78 4.19
N GLN A 31 11.11 -2.63 4.48
CA GLN A 31 10.15 -3.75 4.64
C GLN A 31 10.55 -4.73 5.75
N GLY A 32 11.27 -4.25 6.78
CA GLY A 32 11.65 -5.01 7.96
C GLY A 32 13.07 -5.56 7.93
N LYS A 33 13.78 -5.47 6.78
CA LYS A 33 15.17 -5.95 6.65
C LYS A 33 16.16 -5.12 7.47
N GLY A 34 15.85 -3.85 7.71
CA GLY A 34 16.74 -2.91 8.43
C GLY A 34 16.62 -2.95 9.96
N HIS A 35 15.56 -3.55 10.52
CA HIS A 35 15.34 -3.50 11.98
C HIS A 35 14.50 -4.69 12.49
N LYS A 36 15.17 -5.75 12.94
CA LYS A 36 14.50 -6.98 13.42
C LYS A 36 13.55 -6.74 14.60
N ALA A 37 13.89 -5.82 15.50
CA ALA A 37 13.00 -5.50 16.63
C ALA A 37 11.66 -4.91 16.17
N LEU A 38 11.62 -4.25 14.99
CA LEU A 38 10.36 -3.75 14.42
C LEU A 38 9.50 -4.91 13.92
N THR A 39 10.09 -5.87 13.22
CA THR A 39 9.37 -7.05 12.75
C THR A 39 8.93 -7.97 13.89
N ASP A 40 9.70 -8.05 14.96
CA ASP A 40 9.35 -8.84 16.15
C ASP A 40 8.15 -8.22 16.90
N ALA A 41 8.08 -6.88 16.94
CA ALA A 41 7.00 -6.17 17.62
C ALA A 41 5.69 -6.12 16.83
N PHE A 42 5.75 -5.89 15.51
CA PHE A 42 4.56 -5.63 14.68
C PHE A 42 4.24 -6.75 13.68
N GLY A 43 5.14 -7.72 13.52
CA GLY A 43 5.01 -8.80 12.55
C GLY A 43 5.47 -8.42 11.14
N GLN A 44 6.05 -9.40 10.43
CA GLN A 44 6.65 -9.19 9.12
C GLN A 44 5.65 -8.65 8.08
N LYS A 45 4.39 -9.11 8.10
CA LYS A 45 3.36 -8.69 7.13
C LYS A 45 2.99 -7.21 7.30
N CYS A 46 2.84 -6.74 8.54
CA CYS A 46 2.52 -5.34 8.82
C CYS A 46 3.66 -4.43 8.37
N VAL A 47 4.89 -4.75 8.77
CA VAL A 47 6.08 -3.95 8.43
C VAL A 47 6.38 -3.96 6.92
N SER A 48 6.02 -5.02 6.18
CA SER A 48 6.20 -5.02 4.73
C SER A 48 5.22 -4.14 3.96
N MET A 49 4.09 -3.78 4.58
CA MET A 49 3.06 -2.92 3.98
C MET A 49 3.31 -1.43 4.24
N ASP A 50 4.25 -1.10 5.14
CA ASP A 50 4.71 0.28 5.33
C ASP A 50 5.60 0.71 4.15
N LEU A 51 4.99 1.41 3.20
CA LEU A 51 5.56 1.77 1.93
C LEU A 51 5.30 3.25 1.63
N ASN A 52 6.26 3.89 0.97
CA ASN A 52 6.13 5.27 0.53
C ASN A 52 5.41 5.38 -0.83
N SER A 53 5.04 6.60 -1.19
CA SER A 53 4.56 6.93 -2.53
C SER A 53 5.55 6.44 -3.59
N SER A 54 5.03 5.68 -4.55
CA SER A 54 5.80 5.19 -5.69
C SER A 54 4.86 5.08 -6.88
N LYS A 55 5.40 5.04 -8.10
CA LYS A 55 4.58 4.91 -9.32
C LYS A 55 3.49 3.82 -9.23
N PRO A 56 3.73 2.61 -8.69
CA PRO A 56 2.68 1.59 -8.54
C PRO A 56 1.69 1.82 -7.38
N LEU A 57 2.00 2.67 -6.39
CA LEU A 57 1.18 2.87 -5.18
C LEU A 57 0.47 4.22 -5.11
N ASP A 58 0.76 5.14 -6.05
CA ASP A 58 0.22 6.49 -6.14
C ASP A 58 0.83 7.49 -5.13
N ASN A 59 0.40 8.75 -5.22
CA ASN A 59 0.73 9.83 -4.30
C ASN A 59 -0.53 10.36 -3.60
N LEU A 60 -0.55 10.26 -2.27
CA LEU A 60 -1.68 10.68 -1.44
C LEU A 60 -2.06 12.17 -1.60
N THR A 61 -1.11 13.07 -1.89
CA THR A 61 -1.42 14.50 -2.02
C THR A 61 -2.04 14.86 -3.36
N HIS A 62 -1.93 13.97 -4.36
CA HIS A 62 -2.50 14.17 -5.69
C HIS A 62 -2.81 12.80 -6.31
N PRO A 63 -3.91 12.15 -5.87
CA PRO A 63 -4.19 10.78 -6.25
C PRO A 63 -4.63 10.70 -7.71
N THR A 64 -4.00 9.80 -8.47
CA THR A 64 -4.27 9.60 -9.90
C THR A 64 -4.42 8.14 -10.30
N GLY A 65 -4.10 7.21 -9.41
CA GLY A 65 -4.16 5.76 -9.59
C GLY A 65 -4.95 5.10 -8.47
N VAL A 66 -4.35 4.12 -7.79
CA VAL A 66 -5.06 3.21 -6.86
C VAL A 66 -5.74 3.92 -5.68
N ILE A 67 -5.19 5.06 -5.23
CA ILE A 67 -5.83 5.86 -4.17
C ILE A 67 -7.11 6.50 -4.74
N ARG A 68 -7.04 7.10 -5.93
CA ARG A 68 -8.20 7.72 -6.59
C ARG A 68 -9.29 6.69 -6.88
N GLU A 69 -8.93 5.50 -7.31
CA GLU A 69 -9.88 4.40 -7.54
C GLU A 69 -10.60 4.01 -6.24
N ALA A 70 -9.86 3.87 -5.14
CA ALA A 70 -10.44 3.59 -3.83
C ALA A 70 -11.34 4.73 -3.32
N GLU A 71 -10.95 5.99 -3.54
CA GLU A 71 -11.77 7.16 -3.20
C GLU A 71 -13.09 7.19 -3.97
N ILE A 72 -13.08 6.85 -5.27
CA ILE A 72 -14.30 6.74 -6.09
C ILE A 72 -15.21 5.63 -5.55
N LEU A 73 -14.67 4.45 -5.25
CA LEU A 73 -15.46 3.35 -4.67
C LEU A 73 -16.08 3.72 -3.32
N ALA A 74 -15.34 4.48 -2.49
CA ALA A 74 -15.85 5.00 -1.23
C ALA A 74 -16.98 6.02 -1.48
N ALA A 75 -16.78 6.99 -2.36
CA ALA A 75 -17.80 7.99 -2.70
C ALA A 75 -19.09 7.33 -3.22
N GLU A 76 -18.97 6.32 -4.09
CA GLU A 76 -20.12 5.55 -4.60
C GLU A 76 -20.85 4.79 -3.48
N ALA A 77 -20.12 4.16 -2.54
CA ALA A 77 -20.73 3.48 -1.39
C ALA A 77 -21.50 4.44 -0.48
N PHE A 78 -20.95 5.63 -0.25
CA PHE A 78 -21.51 6.63 0.66
C PHE A 78 -22.46 7.63 -0.02
N ARG A 79 -22.60 7.57 -1.35
CA ARG A 79 -23.40 8.50 -2.19
C ARG A 79 -22.97 9.96 -2.03
N ALA A 80 -21.66 10.20 -2.03
CA ALA A 80 -21.04 11.52 -1.94
C ALA A 80 -20.57 12.04 -3.31
#